data_AF-A0AAD3RFF6-F1
#
_entry.id   AF-A0AAD3RFF6-F1
#
_cell.length_a   1.000
_cell.length_b   1.000
_cell.length_c   1.000
_cell.angle_alpha   90.00
_cell.angle_beta   90.00
_cell.angle_gamma   90.00
#
_symmetry.space_group_name_H-M   'P 1'
#
loop_
_entity.id
_entity.type
_entity.pdbx_description
1 polymer ?
#
loop_
_entity_poly.entity_id
_entity_poly.type
_entity_poly.pdbx_seq_one_letter_code
_entity_poly.pdbx_strand_id
1 'polypeptide(L)'
;MSGTYTPAPGGPFSALTPSMWPQDILAKYHQKDSSEQPELQYDEFGFRMDTEDGVEPRSWLGSEGSPQREDPQQRLRWQAHLEFTHNHTVGDLTWELIDPVLPRSERLRSLVLGGIPHSMRPQLWMRLSGALQKKRTSEISYREIIKNSSNDDSSTAKQIEKDLLRTMPTNACFSSLTSVGVPRLRRVLRGLAWLYPDIGYCQGTGMVVSCLLLFLEEEDVLWMMCALIEDLLPPSYFSSTLLGVQTDQRVLRQLIVQYLPALDRLLQEHDIELSLITLHWFLTSFASVVDIRLLLRIWDLLFYQGSLVLFQVTLGMLKIKEEELVSSENSASIFNTLSDLPSQLRDGPAVLGEAMRLAGTLSQETLEAHRHKHLAYILNEQAQLNNGNNTTLNTNLNKVVRRQSLRRKSTLSSLLFGEDEAEALKSKNIKQTELVAALREAIARTAEHFHCLDPRHSST
;
A
#
# COMPACT_ATOMS: atom_id res chain seq x y z
N MET A 1 -13.23 -30.70 -23.33
CA MET A 1 -13.53 -29.33 -23.82
C MET A 1 -12.85 -28.35 -22.87
N SER A 2 -11.80 -27.66 -23.30
CA SER A 2 -11.13 -26.64 -22.48
C SER A 2 -11.98 -25.37 -22.55
N GLY A 3 -13.02 -25.30 -21.72
CA GLY A 3 -13.81 -24.09 -21.53
C GLY A 3 -13.15 -23.22 -20.46
N THR A 4 -13.20 -21.90 -20.64
CA THR A 4 -12.94 -20.95 -19.57
C THR A 4 -14.15 -20.93 -18.65
N TYR A 5 -13.95 -21.20 -17.37
CA TYR A 5 -14.99 -21.19 -16.35
C TYR A 5 -15.11 -19.79 -15.73
N THR A 6 -16.35 -19.34 -15.57
CA THR A 6 -16.68 -18.05 -14.94
C THR A 6 -17.32 -18.33 -13.57
N PRO A 7 -16.84 -17.70 -12.49
CA PRO A 7 -17.47 -17.79 -11.17
C PRO A 7 -18.95 -17.35 -11.19
N ALA A 8 -19.79 -18.03 -10.42
CA ALA A 8 -21.14 -17.55 -10.17
C ALA A 8 -21.11 -16.26 -9.31
N PRO A 9 -21.99 -15.27 -9.54
CA PRO A 9 -22.03 -14.06 -8.73
C PRO A 9 -22.19 -14.35 -7.23
N GLY A 10 -21.29 -13.82 -6.40
CA GLY A 10 -21.27 -14.07 -4.96
C GLY A 10 -20.77 -15.46 -4.55
N GLY A 11 -20.31 -16.27 -5.51
CA GLY A 11 -19.64 -17.55 -5.26
C GLY A 11 -18.12 -17.42 -5.15
N PRO A 12 -17.41 -18.56 -4.98
CA PRO A 12 -15.95 -18.59 -4.87
C PRO A 12 -15.27 -17.86 -6.04
N PHE A 13 -14.26 -17.04 -5.73
CA PHE A 13 -13.47 -16.26 -6.70
C PHE A 13 -14.24 -15.17 -7.48
N SER A 14 -15.53 -14.93 -7.20
CA SER A 14 -16.35 -13.97 -7.95
C SER A 14 -15.97 -12.51 -7.75
N ALA A 15 -15.21 -12.18 -6.71
CA ALA A 15 -14.67 -10.85 -6.44
C ALA A 15 -13.26 -10.63 -7.01
N LEU A 16 -12.72 -11.62 -7.74
CA LEU A 16 -11.40 -11.51 -8.36
C LEU A 16 -11.48 -10.95 -9.78
N THR A 17 -10.44 -10.24 -10.19
CA THR A 17 -10.27 -9.88 -11.60
C THR A 17 -10.21 -11.15 -12.47
N PRO A 18 -10.80 -11.18 -13.68
CA PRO A 18 -10.90 -12.40 -14.49
C PRO A 18 -9.55 -13.10 -14.76
N SER A 19 -8.47 -12.33 -14.85
CA SER A 19 -7.13 -12.85 -15.10
C SER A 19 -6.53 -13.65 -13.92
N MET A 20 -7.17 -13.57 -12.74
CA MET A 20 -6.81 -14.27 -11.51
C MET A 20 -7.73 -15.45 -11.18
N TRP A 21 -8.70 -15.78 -12.02
CA TRP A 21 -9.57 -16.93 -11.77
C TRP A 21 -8.78 -18.26 -11.89
N PRO A 22 -8.70 -19.08 -10.83
CA PRO A 22 -8.01 -20.36 -10.87
C PRO A 22 -8.84 -21.39 -11.65
N GLN A 23 -8.58 -21.48 -12.96
CA GLN A 23 -9.38 -22.27 -13.91
C GLN A 23 -9.42 -23.76 -13.57
N ASP A 24 -8.32 -24.29 -13.04
CA ASP A 24 -8.19 -25.68 -12.58
C ASP A 24 -9.10 -25.98 -11.38
N ILE A 25 -9.26 -25.02 -10.47
CA ILE A 25 -10.16 -25.14 -9.31
C ILE A 25 -11.61 -24.95 -9.76
N LEU A 26 -11.89 -23.91 -10.55
CA LEU A 26 -13.24 -23.64 -11.07
C LEU A 26 -13.79 -24.80 -11.92
N ALA A 27 -12.94 -25.47 -12.69
CA ALA A 27 -13.33 -26.67 -13.45
C ALA A 27 -13.87 -27.78 -12.53
N LYS A 28 -13.26 -27.98 -11.35
CA LYS A 28 -13.71 -28.97 -10.36
C LYS A 28 -15.06 -28.60 -9.76
N TYR A 29 -15.29 -27.32 -9.49
CA TYR A 29 -16.60 -26.82 -9.02
C TYR A 29 -17.73 -27.07 -10.02
N HIS A 30 -17.44 -26.99 -11.33
CA HIS A 30 -18.43 -27.22 -12.38
C HIS A 30 -18.65 -28.71 -12.73
N GLN A 31 -17.70 -29.59 -12.39
CA GLN A 31 -17.77 -31.02 -12.69
C GLN A 31 -18.46 -31.85 -11.60
N LYS A 32 -18.52 -31.37 -10.36
CA LYS A 32 -19.14 -32.11 -9.25
C LYS A 32 -20.66 -32.02 -9.29
N ASP A 33 -21.32 -33.16 -9.50
CA ASP A 33 -22.73 -33.37 -9.17
C ASP A 33 -22.95 -33.15 -7.66
N SER A 34 -24.14 -32.64 -7.32
CA SER A 34 -24.57 -32.09 -6.02
C SER A 34 -24.50 -33.02 -4.77
N SER A 35 -23.77 -34.14 -4.82
CA SER A 35 -23.65 -35.12 -3.72
C SER A 35 -22.28 -35.20 -3.06
N GLU A 36 -21.21 -34.62 -3.63
CA GLU A 36 -19.89 -34.58 -2.98
C GLU A 36 -19.46 -33.13 -2.74
N GLN A 37 -19.38 -32.69 -1.48
CA GLN A 37 -18.81 -31.38 -1.16
C GLN A 37 -17.34 -31.30 -1.64
N PRO A 38 -16.87 -30.15 -2.16
CA PRO A 38 -15.44 -29.94 -2.41
C PRO A 38 -14.66 -30.11 -1.10
N GLU A 39 -13.52 -30.82 -1.13
CA GLU A 39 -12.63 -30.97 0.05
C GLU A 39 -12.11 -29.62 0.58
N LEU A 40 -12.10 -28.59 -0.28
CA LEU A 40 -11.64 -27.24 0.03
C LEU A 40 -12.66 -26.22 -0.47
N GLN A 41 -13.27 -25.48 0.46
CA GLN A 41 -14.15 -24.35 0.15
C GLN A 41 -13.34 -23.06 0.11
N TYR A 42 -13.70 -22.16 -0.82
CA TYR A 42 -13.08 -20.85 -0.96
C TYR A 42 -14.15 -19.76 -0.95
N ASP A 43 -13.82 -18.61 -0.37
CA ASP A 43 -14.68 -17.43 -0.43
C ASP A 43 -14.59 -16.72 -1.79
N GLU A 44 -15.36 -15.65 -1.94
CA GLU A 44 -15.39 -14.82 -3.15
C GLU A 44 -14.04 -14.17 -3.51
N PHE A 45 -13.14 -14.03 -2.54
CA PHE A 45 -11.79 -13.50 -2.71
C PHE A 45 -10.73 -14.61 -2.86
N GLY A 46 -11.15 -15.87 -2.84
CA GLY A 46 -10.29 -17.03 -3.02
C GLY A 46 -9.50 -17.44 -1.78
N PHE A 47 -9.86 -16.96 -0.58
CA PHE A 47 -9.32 -17.50 0.68
C PHE A 47 -10.05 -18.77 1.07
N ARG A 48 -9.29 -19.73 1.58
CA ARG A 48 -9.84 -20.99 2.09
C ARG A 48 -10.80 -20.72 3.25
N MET A 49 -11.99 -21.30 3.17
CA MET A 49 -12.98 -21.36 4.25
C MET A 49 -12.86 -22.75 4.89
N ASP A 50 -12.56 -22.81 6.18
CA ASP A 50 -12.41 -24.10 6.86
C ASP A 50 -13.77 -24.67 7.26
N THR A 51 -14.00 -25.93 6.90
CA THR A 51 -15.07 -26.77 7.43
C THR A 51 -14.42 -27.81 8.33
N GLU A 52 -14.50 -27.60 9.65
CA GLU A 52 -14.24 -28.59 10.71
C GLU A 52 -12.80 -29.14 10.84
N ASP A 53 -12.04 -28.59 11.81
CA ASP A 53 -11.19 -29.34 12.76
C ASP A 53 -10.31 -28.37 13.58
N GLY A 54 -10.90 -27.74 14.61
CA GLY A 54 -10.28 -27.31 15.88
C GLY A 54 -8.92 -26.59 15.94
N VAL A 55 -8.27 -26.25 14.83
CA VAL A 55 -6.95 -25.62 14.75
C VAL A 55 -7.04 -24.58 13.64
N GLU A 56 -7.37 -23.34 14.01
CA GLU A 56 -7.45 -22.19 13.11
C GLU A 56 -6.12 -21.99 12.33
N PRO A 57 -6.08 -22.17 11.00
CA PRO A 57 -5.16 -21.39 10.20
C PRO A 57 -5.76 -19.99 10.14
N ARG A 58 -5.29 -19.08 10.99
CA ARG A 58 -5.68 -17.65 11.03
C ARG A 58 -5.51 -17.01 9.64
N SER A 59 -6.51 -17.12 8.77
CA SER A 59 -6.58 -16.38 7.51
C SER A 59 -7.17 -15.02 7.83
N TRP A 60 -6.30 -14.07 8.18
CA TRP A 60 -6.68 -12.70 8.57
C TRP A 60 -7.49 -11.95 7.50
N LEU A 61 -7.43 -12.41 6.24
CA LEU A 61 -8.12 -11.85 5.07
C LEU A 61 -9.39 -12.62 4.67
N GLY A 62 -9.71 -13.74 5.33
CA GLY A 62 -10.88 -14.57 5.00
C GLY A 62 -12.17 -13.96 5.57
N SER A 63 -13.22 -13.93 4.75
CA SER A 63 -14.50 -13.36 5.14
C SER A 63 -15.44 -14.42 5.73
N GLU A 64 -15.76 -14.35 7.02
CA GLU A 64 -16.99 -14.97 7.53
C GLU A 64 -18.16 -13.98 7.35
N GLY A 65 -19.08 -14.28 6.44
CA GLY A 65 -20.24 -13.41 6.22
C GLY A 65 -21.00 -13.68 4.91
N SER A 66 -22.11 -12.96 4.71
CA SER A 66 -22.88 -13.02 3.48
C SER A 66 -22.04 -12.53 2.28
N PRO A 67 -22.26 -13.07 1.07
CA PRO A 67 -21.51 -12.68 -0.12
C PRO A 67 -21.47 -11.16 -0.30
N GLN A 68 -20.34 -10.62 -0.75
CA GLN A 68 -20.22 -9.19 -1.03
C GLN A 68 -21.21 -8.78 -2.13
N ARG A 69 -22.33 -8.20 -1.70
CA ARG A 69 -23.31 -7.59 -2.60
C ARG A 69 -23.01 -6.10 -2.69
N GLU A 70 -22.79 -5.62 -3.90
CA GLU A 70 -22.70 -4.18 -4.16
C GLU A 70 -24.04 -3.52 -3.82
N ASP A 71 -24.00 -2.41 -3.07
CA ASP A 71 -25.17 -1.56 -2.86
C ASP A 71 -25.53 -0.85 -4.19
N PRO A 72 -26.70 -1.15 -4.81
CA PRO A 72 -27.11 -0.51 -6.06
C PRO A 72 -27.26 1.00 -5.93
N GLN A 73 -27.67 1.52 -4.76
CA GLN A 73 -27.84 2.96 -4.55
C GLN A 73 -26.49 3.66 -4.53
N GLN A 74 -25.51 3.07 -3.85
CA GLN A 74 -24.14 3.56 -3.85
C GLN A 74 -23.55 3.57 -5.27
N ARG A 75 -23.75 2.50 -6.03
CA ARG A 75 -23.31 2.43 -7.44
C ARG A 75 -23.94 3.54 -8.28
N LEU A 76 -25.25 3.76 -8.16
CA LEU A 76 -25.95 4.82 -8.88
C LEU A 76 -25.43 6.21 -8.51
N ARG A 77 -25.12 6.46 -7.23
CA ARG A 77 -24.52 7.74 -6.79
C ARG A 77 -23.16 8.00 -7.43
N TRP A 78 -22.34 6.96 -7.62
CA TRP A 78 -21.06 7.05 -8.31
C TRP A 78 -21.23 7.30 -9.80
N GLN A 79 -22.13 6.56 -10.47
CA GLN A 79 -22.44 6.76 -11.89
C GLN A 79 -22.93 8.18 -12.15
N ALA A 80 -23.93 8.65 -11.39
CA ALA A 80 -24.46 9.99 -11.52
C ALA A 80 -23.40 11.08 -11.30
N HIS A 81 -22.46 10.87 -10.37
CA HIS A 81 -21.37 11.82 -10.17
C HIS A 81 -20.42 11.87 -11.37
N LEU A 82 -19.98 10.70 -11.87
CA LEU A 82 -19.07 10.62 -13.01
C LEU A 82 -19.71 11.15 -14.30
N GLU A 83 -20.99 10.85 -14.53
CA GLU A 83 -21.76 11.40 -15.65
C GLU A 83 -21.84 12.92 -15.57
N PHE A 84 -22.19 13.46 -14.40
CA PHE A 84 -22.29 14.90 -14.22
C PHE A 84 -20.95 15.63 -14.39
N THR A 85 -19.82 15.04 -13.97
CA THR A 85 -18.52 15.72 -14.02
C THR A 85 -17.72 15.47 -15.30
N HIS A 86 -17.96 14.37 -16.02
CA HIS A 86 -17.15 14.01 -17.18
C HIS A 86 -17.94 13.81 -18.48
N ASN A 87 -19.26 13.58 -18.43
CA ASN A 87 -20.02 13.37 -19.66
C ASN A 87 -20.43 14.72 -20.30
N HIS A 88 -19.58 15.21 -21.21
CA HIS A 88 -19.83 16.43 -21.98
C HIS A 88 -20.36 16.13 -23.40
N THR A 89 -20.62 14.86 -23.71
CA THR A 89 -20.98 14.39 -25.05
C THR A 89 -22.31 13.63 -25.04
N VAL A 90 -23.00 13.60 -26.18
CA VAL A 90 -24.22 12.79 -26.33
C VAL A 90 -23.81 11.32 -26.48
N GLY A 91 -24.03 10.51 -25.44
CA GLY A 91 -23.74 9.08 -25.43
C GLY A 91 -23.56 8.51 -24.03
N ASP A 92 -23.43 7.18 -23.94
CA ASP A 92 -23.16 6.47 -22.69
C ASP A 92 -21.73 6.76 -22.22
N LEU A 93 -21.56 7.01 -20.91
CA LEU A 93 -20.26 7.24 -20.32
C LEU A 93 -19.43 5.95 -20.30
N THR A 94 -18.26 5.99 -20.91
CA THR A 94 -17.26 4.91 -20.84
C THR A 94 -16.04 5.36 -20.04
N TRP A 95 -15.27 4.40 -19.53
CA TRP A 95 -14.03 4.71 -18.79
C TRP A 95 -12.99 5.44 -19.65
N GLU A 96 -13.04 5.33 -20.98
CA GLU A 96 -12.11 6.04 -21.87
C GLU A 96 -12.36 7.56 -21.88
N LEU A 97 -13.60 7.99 -21.64
CA LEU A 97 -14.01 9.39 -21.58
C LEU A 97 -13.74 10.04 -20.23
N ILE A 98 -13.40 9.26 -19.20
CA ILE A 98 -13.07 9.77 -17.86
C ILE A 98 -11.56 10.00 -17.77
N ASP A 99 -11.19 11.21 -17.37
CA ASP A 99 -9.81 11.65 -17.24
C ASP A 99 -8.94 10.70 -16.38
N PRO A 100 -7.63 10.60 -16.66
CA PRO A 100 -6.70 9.79 -15.87
C PRO A 100 -6.58 10.19 -14.41
N VAL A 101 -6.95 11.43 -14.07
CA VAL A 101 -6.90 11.99 -12.73
C VAL A 101 -8.25 12.60 -12.42
N LEU A 102 -8.83 12.26 -11.27
CA LEU A 102 -10.10 12.83 -10.84
C LEU A 102 -9.85 14.08 -9.98
N PRO A 103 -10.47 15.22 -10.31
CA PRO A 103 -10.30 16.43 -9.52
C PRO A 103 -10.87 16.23 -8.11
N ARG A 104 -10.10 16.62 -7.10
CA ARG A 104 -10.54 16.54 -5.70
C ARG A 104 -11.71 17.49 -5.47
N SER A 105 -12.79 16.99 -4.88
CA SER A 105 -13.95 17.78 -4.46
C SER A 105 -14.54 17.19 -3.18
N GLU A 106 -15.28 17.99 -2.42
CA GLU A 106 -16.00 17.48 -1.23
C GLU A 106 -17.00 16.37 -1.59
N ARG A 107 -17.62 16.47 -2.78
CA ARG A 107 -18.54 15.44 -3.26
C ARG A 107 -17.82 14.13 -3.52
N LEU A 108 -16.67 14.16 -4.20
CA LEU A 108 -15.85 12.98 -4.42
C LEU A 108 -15.36 12.40 -3.08
N ARG A 109 -14.91 13.26 -2.15
CA ARG A 109 -14.53 12.84 -0.79
C ARG A 109 -15.67 12.10 -0.09
N SER A 110 -16.88 12.64 -0.14
CA SER A 110 -18.08 12.04 0.46
C SER A 110 -18.41 10.68 -0.16
N LEU A 111 -18.28 10.54 -1.48
CA LEU A 111 -18.49 9.26 -2.17
C LEU A 111 -17.44 8.21 -1.77
N VAL A 112 -16.17 8.58 -1.69
CA VAL A 112 -15.09 7.67 -1.24
C VAL A 112 -15.30 7.27 0.22
N LEU A 113 -15.66 8.20 1.10
CA LEU A 113 -16.01 7.92 2.50
C LEU A 113 -17.21 6.98 2.60
N GLY A 114 -18.21 7.14 1.72
CA GLY A 114 -19.33 6.21 1.60
C GLY A 114 -18.87 4.82 1.14
N GLY A 115 -17.84 4.74 0.31
CA GLY A 115 -17.21 3.53 -0.23
C GLY A 115 -17.28 3.45 -1.75
N ILE A 116 -16.35 2.70 -2.34
CA ILE A 116 -16.33 2.47 -3.79
C ILE A 116 -17.00 1.11 -4.09
N PRO A 117 -17.99 1.06 -5.01
CA PRO A 117 -18.54 -0.20 -5.52
C PRO A 117 -17.42 -1.09 -6.05
N HIS A 118 -17.45 -2.37 -5.70
CA HIS A 118 -16.33 -3.27 -5.92
C HIS A 118 -15.86 -3.33 -7.39
N SER A 119 -16.78 -3.50 -8.32
CA SER A 119 -16.50 -3.53 -9.76
C SER A 119 -16.04 -2.18 -10.35
N MET A 120 -16.17 -1.08 -9.62
CA MET A 120 -15.65 0.23 -10.04
C MET A 120 -14.23 0.50 -9.50
N ARG A 121 -13.77 -0.27 -8.50
CA ARG A 121 -12.44 -0.11 -7.90
C ARG A 121 -11.29 -0.17 -8.90
N PRO A 122 -11.25 -1.11 -9.88
CA PRO A 122 -10.11 -1.19 -10.78
C PRO A 122 -9.86 0.10 -11.54
N GLN A 123 -10.94 0.77 -11.95
CA GLN A 123 -10.89 2.00 -12.71
C GLN A 123 -10.72 3.24 -11.83
N LEU A 124 -11.35 3.25 -10.65
CA LEU A 124 -11.29 4.39 -9.74
C LEU A 124 -9.97 4.44 -8.97
N TRP A 125 -9.48 3.31 -8.44
CA TRP A 125 -8.20 3.27 -7.72
C TRP A 125 -7.05 3.78 -8.58
N MET A 126 -6.98 3.33 -9.84
CA MET A 126 -5.98 3.78 -10.81
C MET A 126 -5.99 5.31 -11.02
N ARG A 127 -7.17 5.94 -10.98
CA ARG A 127 -7.31 7.40 -11.14
C ARG A 127 -7.08 8.18 -9.85
N LEU A 128 -7.60 7.66 -8.75
CA LEU A 128 -7.51 8.31 -7.43
C LEU A 128 -6.06 8.36 -6.94
N SER A 129 -5.30 7.30 -7.18
CA SER A 129 -3.89 7.18 -6.82
C SER A 129 -2.95 7.94 -7.76
N GLY A 130 -3.40 8.30 -8.97
CA GLY A 130 -2.56 8.83 -10.04
C GLY A 130 -1.81 7.77 -10.87
N ALA A 131 -1.98 6.48 -10.56
CA ALA A 131 -1.33 5.39 -11.28
C ALA A 131 -1.67 5.34 -12.78
N LEU A 132 -2.92 5.66 -13.16
CA LEU A 132 -3.34 5.70 -14.56
C LEU A 132 -2.60 6.79 -15.33
N GLN A 133 -2.38 7.95 -14.71
CA GLN A 133 -1.60 9.02 -15.31
C GLN A 133 -0.15 8.56 -15.51
N LYS A 134 0.49 7.98 -14.49
CA LYS A 134 1.85 7.43 -14.61
C LYS A 134 1.97 6.40 -15.73
N LYS A 135 1.02 5.46 -15.80
CA LYS A 135 0.95 4.45 -16.86
C LYS A 135 0.93 5.08 -18.25
N ARG A 136 0.12 6.13 -18.45
CA ARG A 136 -0.03 6.81 -19.74
C ARG A 136 1.15 7.71 -20.11
N THR A 137 1.84 8.29 -19.13
CA THR A 137 2.94 9.24 -19.36
C THR A 137 4.33 8.61 -19.28
N SER A 138 4.44 7.34 -18.88
CA SER A 138 5.73 6.66 -18.77
C SER A 138 6.40 6.50 -20.13
N GLU A 139 7.70 6.82 -20.18
CA GLU A 139 8.54 6.53 -21.35
C GLU A 139 8.78 5.03 -21.53
N ILE A 140 8.76 4.26 -20.44
CA ILE A 140 9.02 2.83 -20.43
C ILE A 140 7.73 2.04 -20.22
N SER A 141 7.50 1.07 -21.11
CA SER A 141 6.33 0.20 -21.06
C SER A 141 6.50 -0.94 -20.06
N TYR A 142 5.39 -1.48 -19.57
CA TYR A 142 5.37 -2.69 -18.74
C TYR A 142 6.16 -3.84 -19.37
N ARG A 143 5.98 -4.04 -20.68
CA ARG A 143 6.65 -5.12 -21.42
C ARG A 143 8.17 -4.98 -21.38
N GLU A 144 8.69 -3.76 -21.49
CA GLU A 144 10.13 -3.49 -21.41
C GLU A 144 10.65 -3.72 -19.99
N ILE A 145 9.92 -3.30 -18.96
CA ILE A 145 10.27 -3.54 -17.55
C ILE A 145 10.39 -5.04 -17.28
N ILE A 146 9.43 -5.85 -17.72
CA ILE A 146 9.48 -7.31 -17.53
C ILE A 146 10.63 -7.95 -18.32
N LYS A 147 10.85 -7.52 -19.57
CA LYS A 147 11.96 -8.01 -20.39
C LYS A 147 13.31 -7.72 -19.74
N ASN A 148 13.49 -6.50 -19.20
CA ASN A 148 14.78 -6.07 -18.64
C ASN A 148 15.02 -6.62 -17.22
N SER A 149 13.96 -6.98 -16.49
CA SER A 149 14.04 -7.57 -15.15
C SER A 149 14.10 -9.11 -15.14
N SER A 150 13.91 -9.79 -16.27
CA SER A 150 13.77 -11.25 -16.31
C SER A 150 15.06 -12.00 -15.95
N ASN A 151 16.22 -11.44 -16.31
CA ASN A 151 17.53 -12.08 -16.17
C ASN A 151 18.28 -11.63 -14.91
N ASP A 152 17.58 -11.08 -13.92
CA ASP A 152 18.20 -10.65 -12.67
C ASP A 152 18.41 -11.85 -11.72
N ASP A 153 19.68 -12.16 -11.45
CA ASP A 153 20.14 -13.16 -10.47
C ASP A 153 20.64 -12.52 -9.15
N SER A 154 20.28 -11.26 -8.92
CA SER A 154 20.62 -10.51 -7.71
C SER A 154 20.18 -11.23 -6.43
N SER A 155 20.79 -10.83 -5.30
CA SER A 155 20.32 -11.23 -3.96
C SER A 155 18.84 -10.87 -3.76
N THR A 156 18.40 -9.75 -4.31
CA THR A 156 17.01 -9.29 -4.33
C THR A 156 16.09 -10.28 -5.06
N ALA A 157 16.47 -10.74 -6.25
CA ALA A 157 15.69 -11.74 -6.99
C ALA A 157 15.56 -13.06 -6.21
N LYS A 158 16.64 -13.51 -5.54
CA LYS A 158 16.62 -14.70 -4.68
C LYS A 158 15.72 -14.53 -3.47
N GLN A 159 15.68 -13.33 -2.87
CA GLN A 159 14.77 -13.05 -1.76
C GLN A 159 13.31 -13.06 -2.22
N ILE A 160 13.02 -12.46 -3.39
CA ILE A 160 11.68 -12.51 -3.99
C ILE A 160 11.21 -13.96 -4.13
N GLU A 161 12.01 -14.85 -4.73
CA GLU A 161 11.60 -16.26 -4.91
C GLU A 161 11.28 -16.97 -3.59
N LYS A 162 12.03 -16.70 -2.52
CA LYS A 162 11.77 -17.26 -1.17
C LYS A 162 10.48 -16.77 -0.55
N ASP A 163 9.99 -15.61 -0.96
CA ASP A 163 8.83 -14.96 -0.36
C ASP A 163 7.53 -15.26 -1.12
N LEU A 164 7.62 -15.70 -2.38
CA LEU A 164 6.45 -15.95 -3.24
C LEU A 164 5.43 -16.89 -2.61
N LEU A 165 5.86 -18.06 -2.11
CA LEU A 165 4.96 -19.06 -1.51
C LEU A 165 4.61 -18.77 -0.05
N ARG A 166 5.30 -17.81 0.57
CA ARG A 166 4.99 -17.33 1.93
C ARG A 166 3.97 -16.19 1.90
N THR A 167 3.65 -15.67 0.72
CA THR A 167 2.72 -14.56 0.51
C THR A 167 1.30 -15.09 0.28
N MET A 168 0.39 -14.83 1.22
CA MET A 168 -1.01 -15.31 1.20
C MET A 168 -1.17 -16.82 0.98
N PRO A 169 -0.57 -17.68 1.84
CA PRO A 169 -0.61 -19.13 1.66
C PRO A 169 -2.03 -19.73 1.70
N THR A 170 -2.98 -19.04 2.35
CA THR A 170 -4.39 -19.45 2.44
C THR A 170 -5.23 -19.06 1.22
N ASN A 171 -4.68 -18.28 0.27
CA ASN A 171 -5.37 -17.87 -0.95
C ASN A 171 -5.04 -18.80 -2.11
N ALA A 172 -6.05 -19.31 -2.83
CA ALA A 172 -5.88 -20.26 -3.92
C ALA A 172 -4.98 -19.74 -5.05
N CYS A 173 -4.95 -18.43 -5.27
CA CYS A 173 -4.17 -17.82 -6.34
C CYS A 173 -2.66 -17.81 -6.05
N PHE A 174 -2.26 -18.06 -4.79
CA PHE A 174 -0.87 -17.96 -4.33
C PHE A 174 -0.37 -19.18 -3.54
N SER A 175 -1.24 -20.16 -3.27
CA SER A 175 -0.94 -21.32 -2.42
C SER A 175 0.07 -22.32 -3.00
N SER A 176 0.26 -22.35 -4.32
CA SER A 176 1.19 -23.23 -5.03
C SER A 176 2.00 -22.48 -6.07
N LEU A 177 3.19 -23.00 -6.40
CA LEU A 177 4.04 -22.46 -7.46
C LEU A 177 3.36 -22.44 -8.84
N THR A 178 2.38 -23.34 -9.03
CA THR A 178 1.55 -23.44 -10.23
C THR A 178 0.30 -22.56 -10.19
N SER A 179 0.00 -21.93 -9.04
CA SER A 179 -1.17 -21.06 -8.91
C SER A 179 -1.05 -19.84 -9.82
N VAL A 180 -2.19 -19.39 -10.35
CA VAL A 180 -2.28 -18.33 -11.38
C VAL A 180 -1.60 -17.01 -10.96
N GLY A 181 -1.58 -16.68 -9.67
CA GLY A 181 -1.02 -15.44 -9.14
C GLY A 181 0.49 -15.45 -8.96
N VAL A 182 1.13 -16.61 -8.71
CA VAL A 182 2.56 -16.67 -8.37
C VAL A 182 3.47 -16.17 -9.50
N PRO A 183 3.28 -16.56 -10.78
CA PRO A 183 4.06 -15.99 -11.88
C PRO A 183 3.88 -14.49 -12.04
N ARG A 184 2.68 -13.96 -11.78
CA ARG A 184 2.35 -12.53 -11.88
C ARG A 184 3.04 -11.73 -10.77
N LEU A 185 2.93 -12.21 -9.53
CA LEU A 185 3.60 -11.66 -8.36
C LEU A 185 5.11 -11.56 -8.57
N ARG A 186 5.73 -12.63 -9.09
CA ARG A 186 7.16 -12.64 -9.43
C ARG A 186 7.52 -11.53 -10.43
N ARG A 187 6.77 -11.41 -11.53
CA ARG A 187 7.04 -10.41 -12.57
C ARG A 187 6.94 -8.99 -12.03
N VAL A 188 5.87 -8.68 -11.29
CA VAL A 188 5.68 -7.35 -10.70
C VAL A 188 6.80 -7.05 -9.69
N LEU A 189 7.12 -7.96 -8.77
CA LEU A 189 8.16 -7.73 -7.78
C LEU A 189 9.56 -7.55 -8.40
N ARG A 190 9.91 -8.35 -9.40
CA ARG A 190 11.17 -8.19 -10.15
C ARG A 190 11.19 -6.87 -10.94
N GLY A 191 10.07 -6.51 -11.56
CA GLY A 191 9.92 -5.23 -12.25
C GLY A 191 10.11 -4.04 -11.31
N LEU A 192 9.53 -4.07 -10.12
CA LEU A 192 9.72 -3.03 -9.09
C LEU A 192 11.17 -2.98 -8.59
N ALA A 193 11.79 -4.11 -8.30
CA ALA A 193 13.19 -4.16 -7.88
C ALA A 193 14.14 -3.61 -8.96
N TRP A 194 13.80 -3.78 -10.24
CA TRP A 194 14.55 -3.22 -11.35
C TRP A 194 14.31 -1.72 -11.55
N LEU A 195 13.07 -1.24 -11.36
CA LEU A 195 12.73 0.20 -11.42
C LEU A 195 13.35 0.98 -10.26
N TYR A 196 13.36 0.40 -9.06
CA TYR A 196 13.83 1.03 -7.82
C TYR A 196 14.97 0.22 -7.17
N PRO A 197 16.14 0.13 -7.80
CA PRO A 197 17.23 -0.72 -7.30
C PRO A 197 17.79 -0.26 -5.95
N ASP A 198 17.66 1.03 -5.60
CA ASP A 198 18.06 1.57 -4.30
C ASP A 198 17.09 1.18 -3.17
N ILE A 199 15.83 0.90 -3.52
CA ILE A 199 14.82 0.36 -2.59
C ILE A 199 15.02 -1.15 -2.47
N GLY A 200 15.21 -1.84 -3.60
CA GLY A 200 15.37 -3.28 -3.68
C GLY A 200 14.06 -4.01 -3.40
N TYR A 201 14.11 -4.98 -2.47
CA TYR A 201 12.93 -5.72 -2.02
C TYR A 201 12.89 -5.76 -0.50
N CYS A 202 11.79 -5.28 0.06
CA CYS A 202 11.47 -5.42 1.47
C CYS A 202 10.37 -6.47 1.66
N GLN A 203 10.56 -7.33 2.66
CA GLN A 203 9.58 -8.32 3.12
C GLN A 203 8.33 -7.58 3.64
N GLY A 204 7.24 -7.65 2.86
CA GLY A 204 6.02 -6.86 3.07
C GLY A 204 5.47 -6.35 1.74
N THR A 205 6.36 -5.97 0.82
CA THR A 205 5.99 -5.55 -0.55
C THR A 205 5.19 -6.62 -1.28
N GLY A 206 5.60 -7.89 -1.11
CA GLY A 206 4.90 -9.04 -1.70
C GLY A 206 3.43 -9.12 -1.31
N MET A 207 3.10 -8.81 -0.04
CA MET A 207 1.72 -8.82 0.44
C MET A 207 0.87 -7.74 -0.24
N VAL A 208 1.40 -6.51 -0.37
CA VAL A 208 0.66 -5.42 -1.02
C VAL A 208 0.40 -5.76 -2.49
N VAL A 209 1.42 -6.26 -3.19
CA VAL A 209 1.31 -6.64 -4.61
C VAL A 209 0.32 -7.79 -4.80
N SER A 210 0.39 -8.82 -3.96
CA SER A 210 -0.49 -9.98 -4.09
C SER A 210 -1.95 -9.63 -3.83
N CYS A 211 -2.23 -8.77 -2.83
CA CYS A 211 -3.58 -8.25 -2.58
C CYS A 211 -4.10 -7.39 -3.73
N LEU A 212 -3.27 -6.50 -4.30
CA LEU A 212 -3.66 -5.70 -5.48
C LEU A 212 -3.94 -6.58 -6.70
N LEU A 213 -3.15 -7.63 -6.92
CA LEU A 213 -3.35 -8.57 -8.02
C LEU A 213 -4.72 -9.25 -7.98
N LEU A 214 -5.32 -9.46 -6.80
CA LEU A 214 -6.67 -10.01 -6.70
C LEU A 214 -7.72 -9.14 -7.43
N PHE A 215 -7.49 -7.83 -7.52
CA PHE A 215 -8.50 -6.87 -8.00
C PHE A 215 -8.11 -6.12 -9.27
N LEU A 216 -6.83 -6.11 -9.64
CA LEU A 216 -6.31 -5.34 -10.77
C LEU A 216 -5.55 -6.24 -11.73
N GLU A 217 -5.52 -5.82 -13.00
CA GLU A 217 -4.66 -6.46 -13.98
C GLU A 217 -3.17 -6.24 -13.64
N GLU A 218 -2.34 -7.21 -14.00
CA GLU A 218 -0.93 -7.27 -13.59
C GLU A 218 -0.13 -5.99 -13.89
N GLU A 219 -0.31 -5.40 -15.07
CA GLU A 219 0.32 -4.14 -15.43
C GLU A 219 -0.16 -2.99 -14.54
N ASP A 220 -1.47 -2.93 -14.26
CA ASP A 220 -2.05 -1.87 -13.43
C ASP A 220 -1.53 -1.97 -11.99
N VAL A 221 -1.30 -3.18 -11.47
CA VAL A 221 -0.64 -3.38 -10.17
C VAL A 221 0.77 -2.77 -10.15
N LEU A 222 1.57 -2.94 -11.21
CA LEU A 222 2.90 -2.34 -11.27
C LEU A 222 2.81 -0.81 -11.12
N TRP A 223 1.90 -0.17 -11.84
CA TRP A 223 1.72 1.28 -11.79
C TRP A 223 1.10 1.77 -10.48
N MET A 224 0.19 0.99 -9.87
CA MET A 224 -0.31 1.26 -8.52
C MET A 224 0.82 1.24 -7.50
N MET A 225 1.74 0.28 -7.60
CA MET A 225 2.91 0.24 -6.73
C MET A 225 3.86 1.41 -6.97
N CYS A 226 4.04 1.85 -8.22
CA CYS A 226 4.80 3.09 -8.49
C CYS A 226 4.14 4.31 -7.83
N ALA A 227 2.81 4.44 -7.90
CA ALA A 227 2.09 5.52 -7.19
C ALA A 227 2.22 5.41 -5.67
N LEU A 228 2.16 4.21 -5.11
CA LEU A 228 2.38 3.99 -3.67
C LEU A 228 3.79 4.42 -3.24
N ILE A 229 4.82 4.02 -3.99
CA ILE A 229 6.24 4.27 -3.69
C ILE A 229 6.61 5.76 -3.85
N GLU A 230 6.11 6.41 -4.90
CA GLU A 230 6.55 7.76 -5.28
C GLU A 230 5.67 8.88 -4.72
N ASP A 231 4.37 8.62 -4.50
CA ASP A 231 3.38 9.68 -4.24
C ASP A 231 2.61 9.52 -2.94
N LEU A 232 2.18 8.30 -2.59
CA LEU A 232 1.24 8.11 -1.48
C LEU A 232 1.94 7.87 -0.13
N LEU A 233 3.04 7.12 -0.14
CA LEU A 233 3.82 6.79 1.05
C LEU A 233 5.10 7.64 1.12
N PRO A 234 5.59 7.94 2.34
CA PRO A 234 6.88 8.60 2.51
C PRO A 234 8.04 7.87 1.83
N PRO A 235 9.10 8.58 1.41
CA PRO A 235 10.31 7.97 0.89
C PRO A 235 10.88 6.91 1.84
N SER A 236 11.58 5.92 1.27
CA SER A 236 12.24 4.85 2.02
C SER A 236 11.31 3.93 2.82
N TYR A 237 9.99 3.95 2.57
CA TYR A 237 9.01 3.06 3.20
C TYR A 237 9.31 1.57 2.97
N PHE A 238 9.60 1.20 1.71
CA PHE A 238 9.93 -0.17 1.31
C PHE A 238 11.45 -0.41 1.19
N SER A 239 12.28 0.52 1.65
CA SER A 239 13.74 0.36 1.60
C SER A 239 14.24 -0.61 2.66
N SER A 240 15.47 -1.10 2.52
CA SER A 240 16.13 -1.92 3.55
C SER A 240 16.26 -1.22 4.91
N THR A 241 16.33 0.11 4.93
CA THR A 241 16.43 0.88 6.17
C THR A 241 15.08 1.10 6.86
N LEU A 242 13.96 0.93 6.13
CA LEU A 242 12.61 1.23 6.63
C LEU A 242 12.45 2.63 7.24
N LEU A 243 13.30 3.60 6.86
CA LEU A 243 13.36 4.91 7.52
C LEU A 243 12.03 5.66 7.48
N GLY A 244 11.29 5.54 6.37
CA GLY A 244 9.94 6.11 6.24
C GLY A 244 8.95 5.51 7.24
N VAL A 245 8.93 4.17 7.36
CA VAL A 245 8.05 3.47 8.32
C VAL A 245 8.44 3.82 9.75
N GLN A 246 9.73 3.78 10.09
CA GLN A 246 10.23 4.13 11.43
C GLN A 246 9.86 5.57 11.84
N THR A 247 9.94 6.50 10.89
CA THR A 247 9.48 7.88 11.10
C THR A 247 8.00 7.90 11.42
N ASP A 248 7.17 7.21 10.64
CA ASP A 248 5.74 7.13 10.87
C ASP A 248 5.39 6.41 12.19
N GLN A 249 6.20 5.46 12.67
CA GLN A 249 6.03 4.87 14.00
C GLN A 249 6.21 5.91 15.11
N ARG A 250 7.20 6.81 15.01
CA ARG A 250 7.40 7.90 15.98
C ARG A 250 6.29 8.95 15.91
N VAL A 251 5.83 9.26 14.71
CA VAL A 251 4.68 10.15 14.50
C VAL A 251 3.42 9.56 15.14
N LEU A 252 3.15 8.26 14.91
CA LEU A 252 2.02 7.56 15.53
C LEU A 252 2.10 7.64 17.06
N ARG A 253 3.28 7.40 17.63
CA ARG A 253 3.49 7.52 19.08
C ARG A 253 3.10 8.90 19.60
N GLN A 254 3.50 9.96 18.89
CA GLN A 254 3.15 11.34 19.25
C GLN A 254 1.64 11.59 19.12
N LEU A 255 0.99 11.06 18.08
CA LEU A 255 -0.46 11.19 17.92
C LEU A 255 -1.23 10.43 19.01
N ILE A 256 -0.74 9.28 19.48
CA ILE A 256 -1.35 8.56 20.60
C ILE A 256 -1.32 9.39 21.88
N VAL A 257 -0.23 10.11 22.17
CA VAL A 257 -0.18 11.06 23.31
C VAL A 257 -1.29 12.11 23.21
N GLN A 258 -1.57 12.60 21.99
CA GLN A 258 -2.55 13.65 21.76
C GLN A 258 -4.00 13.14 21.77
N TYR A 259 -4.27 12.01 21.12
CA TYR A 259 -5.62 11.52 20.85
C TYR A 259 -6.08 10.44 21.83
N LEU A 260 -5.15 9.67 22.43
CA LEU A 260 -5.41 8.53 23.31
C LEU A 260 -4.49 8.55 24.55
N PRO A 261 -4.54 9.61 25.38
CA PRO A 261 -3.61 9.79 26.50
C PRO A 261 -3.74 8.72 27.60
N ALA A 262 -4.91 8.08 27.74
CA ALA A 262 -5.07 6.97 28.68
C ALA A 262 -4.30 5.73 28.21
N LEU A 263 -4.42 5.39 26.92
CA LEU A 263 -3.63 4.33 26.30
C LEU A 263 -2.12 4.65 26.34
N ASP A 264 -1.73 5.90 26.11
CA ASP A 264 -0.33 6.33 26.23
C ASP A 264 0.28 5.98 27.60
N ARG A 265 -0.43 6.33 28.69
CA ARG A 265 0.00 6.01 30.06
C ARG A 265 0.12 4.52 30.27
N LEU A 266 -0.89 3.75 29.84
CA LEU A 266 -0.87 2.29 29.95
C LEU A 266 0.36 1.69 29.25
N LEU A 267 0.67 2.12 28.03
CA LEU A 267 1.83 1.64 27.28
C LEU A 267 3.15 1.98 28.00
N GLN A 268 3.26 3.15 28.63
CA GLN A 268 4.44 3.53 29.41
C GLN A 268 4.56 2.75 30.72
N GLU A 269 3.46 2.58 31.46
CA GLU A 269 3.42 1.84 32.72
C GLU A 269 3.82 0.37 32.54
N HIS A 270 3.47 -0.22 31.39
CA HIS A 270 3.76 -1.60 31.05
C HIS A 270 5.01 -1.80 30.18
N ASP A 271 5.73 -0.73 29.85
CA ASP A 271 6.91 -0.71 28.96
C ASP A 271 6.66 -1.41 27.61
N ILE A 272 5.51 -1.12 26.99
CA ILE A 272 5.10 -1.73 25.72
C ILE A 272 5.55 -0.86 24.55
N GLU A 273 6.47 -1.40 23.74
CA GLU A 273 6.88 -0.78 22.49
C GLU A 273 5.87 -1.09 21.37
N LEU A 274 4.92 -0.17 21.15
CA LEU A 274 3.88 -0.32 20.12
C LEU A 274 4.43 -0.48 18.69
N SER A 275 5.64 0.00 18.43
CA SER A 275 6.30 -0.12 17.11
C SER A 275 6.46 -1.58 16.68
N LEU A 276 6.66 -2.50 17.64
CA LEU A 276 6.82 -3.94 17.39
C LEU A 276 5.56 -4.58 16.78
N ILE A 277 4.40 -3.97 17.05
CA ILE A 277 3.09 -4.44 16.57
C ILE A 277 2.72 -3.67 15.29
N THR A 278 2.82 -2.35 15.34
CA THR A 278 2.26 -1.45 14.31
C THR A 278 3.19 -1.23 13.11
N LEU A 279 4.47 -1.61 13.18
CA LEU A 279 5.39 -1.55 12.04
C LEU A 279 4.85 -2.32 10.85
N HIS A 280 4.37 -3.56 11.07
CA HIS A 280 3.87 -4.38 9.97
C HIS A 280 2.55 -3.85 9.40
N TRP A 281 1.72 -3.20 10.23
CA TRP A 281 0.45 -2.59 9.79
C TRP A 281 0.71 -1.49 8.76
N PHE A 282 1.70 -0.63 9.05
CA PHE A 282 2.07 0.47 8.15
C PHE A 282 2.83 -0.04 6.93
N LEU A 283 3.80 -0.96 7.13
CA LEU A 283 4.61 -1.51 6.04
C LEU A 283 3.77 -2.18 4.95
N THR A 284 2.70 -2.88 5.32
CA THR A 284 1.79 -3.52 4.34
C THR A 284 0.55 -2.71 4.03
N SER A 285 0.44 -1.47 4.53
CA SER A 285 -0.78 -0.66 4.42
C SER A 285 -2.04 -1.47 4.80
N PHE A 286 -1.94 -2.18 5.93
CA PHE A 286 -2.89 -3.13 6.53
C PHE A 286 -3.14 -4.45 5.78
N ALA A 287 -2.56 -4.67 4.61
CA ALA A 287 -2.87 -5.82 3.76
C ALA A 287 -2.64 -7.19 4.41
N SER A 288 -1.81 -7.27 5.45
CA SER A 288 -1.50 -8.52 6.15
C SER A 288 -2.26 -8.73 7.46
N VAL A 289 -3.03 -7.74 7.95
CA VAL A 289 -3.54 -7.76 9.33
C VAL A 289 -5.04 -7.58 9.46
N VAL A 290 -5.71 -6.92 8.52
CA VAL A 290 -7.17 -6.75 8.55
C VAL A 290 -7.88 -7.68 7.58
N ASP A 291 -9.17 -7.90 7.83
CA ASP A 291 -10.09 -8.55 6.88
C ASP A 291 -10.10 -7.81 5.53
N ILE A 292 -10.22 -8.56 4.43
CA ILE A 292 -10.11 -7.99 3.09
C ILE A 292 -11.20 -6.95 2.79
N ARG A 293 -12.41 -7.08 3.36
CA ARG A 293 -13.47 -6.09 3.15
C ARG A 293 -13.13 -4.77 3.83
N LEU A 294 -12.56 -4.81 5.04
CA LEU A 294 -12.03 -3.62 5.69
C LEU A 294 -10.83 -3.06 4.91
N LEU A 295 -9.92 -3.91 4.43
CA LEU A 295 -8.77 -3.50 3.61
C LEU A 295 -9.20 -2.70 2.39
N LEU A 296 -10.20 -3.18 1.64
CA LEU A 296 -10.74 -2.50 0.48
C LEU A 296 -11.24 -1.09 0.82
N ARG A 297 -11.88 -0.92 1.99
CA ARG A 297 -12.37 0.39 2.46
C ARG A 297 -11.24 1.31 2.91
N ILE A 298 -10.20 0.78 3.55
CA ILE A 298 -8.99 1.54 3.88
C ILE A 298 -8.30 1.99 2.59
N TRP A 299 -8.19 1.12 1.59
CA TRP A 299 -7.54 1.42 0.32
C TRP A 299 -8.32 2.41 -0.55
N ASP A 300 -9.67 2.36 -0.55
CA ASP A 300 -10.51 3.39 -1.16
C ASP A 300 -10.08 4.79 -0.64
N LEU A 301 -9.84 4.92 0.67
CA LEU A 301 -9.40 6.17 1.29
C LEU A 301 -7.91 6.45 1.08
N LEU A 302 -7.03 5.46 1.19
CA LEU A 302 -5.58 5.61 0.99
C LEU A 302 -5.27 6.15 -0.41
N PHE A 303 -5.91 5.60 -1.44
CA PHE A 303 -5.73 6.08 -2.81
C PHE A 303 -6.37 7.46 -3.03
N TYR A 304 -7.31 7.89 -2.18
CA TYR A 304 -7.90 9.22 -2.26
C TYR A 304 -7.17 10.30 -1.44
N GLN A 305 -6.75 10.01 -0.21
CA GLN A 305 -6.18 11.00 0.73
C GLN A 305 -4.68 10.82 0.97
N GLY A 306 -4.10 9.68 0.58
CA GLY A 306 -2.71 9.35 0.87
C GLY A 306 -2.50 8.75 2.27
N SER A 307 -1.23 8.70 2.68
CA SER A 307 -0.79 7.98 3.90
C SER A 307 -1.35 8.49 5.23
N LEU A 308 -1.96 9.68 5.27
CA LEU A 308 -2.69 10.17 6.44
C LEU A 308 -3.72 9.17 6.97
N VAL A 309 -4.37 8.45 6.06
CA VAL A 309 -5.40 7.45 6.38
C VAL A 309 -4.85 6.36 7.30
N LEU A 310 -3.56 6.00 7.16
CA LEU A 310 -2.96 4.96 7.99
C LEU A 310 -3.02 5.33 9.47
N PHE A 311 -2.72 6.59 9.79
CA PHE A 311 -2.80 7.11 11.16
C PHE A 311 -4.23 7.19 11.67
N GLN A 312 -5.15 7.73 10.87
CA GLN A 312 -6.55 7.86 11.26
C GLN A 312 -7.16 6.49 11.57
N VAL A 313 -6.92 5.50 10.71
CA VAL A 313 -7.41 4.13 10.91
C VAL A 313 -6.77 3.50 12.15
N THR A 314 -5.45 3.60 12.33
CA THR A 314 -4.80 3.08 13.54
C THR A 314 -5.37 3.68 14.81
N LEU A 315 -5.53 5.01 14.88
CA LEU A 315 -6.11 5.69 16.03
C LEU A 315 -7.57 5.28 16.27
N GLY A 316 -8.37 5.15 15.21
CA GLY A 316 -9.75 4.69 15.30
C GLY A 316 -9.85 3.26 15.85
N MET A 317 -9.03 2.34 15.33
CA MET A 317 -9.02 0.96 15.83
C MET A 317 -8.57 0.86 17.29
N LEU A 318 -7.51 1.60 17.67
CA LEU A 318 -7.05 1.67 19.07
C LEU A 318 -8.12 2.26 19.99
N LYS A 319 -8.87 3.26 19.51
CA LYS A 319 -9.95 3.88 20.29
C LYS A 319 -11.11 2.93 20.55
N ILE A 320 -11.50 2.13 19.57
CA ILE A 320 -12.55 1.12 19.71
C ILE A 320 -12.20 0.11 20.81
N LYS A 321 -10.92 -0.24 20.94
CA LYS A 321 -10.42 -1.20 21.93
C LYS A 321 -9.85 -0.56 23.19
N GLU A 322 -9.93 0.76 23.34
CA GLU A 322 -9.26 1.48 24.43
C GLU A 322 -9.75 1.02 25.82
N GLU A 323 -11.05 0.81 25.99
CA GLU A 323 -11.62 0.37 27.27
C GLU A 323 -11.10 -1.03 27.67
N GLU A 324 -11.08 -1.97 26.71
CA GLU A 324 -10.55 -3.32 26.91
C GLU A 324 -9.04 -3.28 27.24
N LEU A 325 -8.27 -2.48 26.50
CA LEU A 325 -6.84 -2.31 26.72
C LEU A 325 -6.54 -1.75 28.12
N VAL A 326 -7.23 -0.67 28.50
CA VAL A 326 -7.03 -0.02 29.81
C VAL A 326 -7.50 -0.91 30.97
N SER A 327 -8.46 -1.80 30.74
CA SER A 327 -8.91 -2.78 31.75
C SER A 327 -8.00 -4.02 31.90
N SER A 328 -7.00 -4.18 31.04
CA SER A 328 -6.14 -5.36 31.03
C SER A 328 -5.21 -5.42 32.23
N GLU A 329 -5.07 -6.61 32.82
CA GLU A 329 -4.35 -6.78 34.10
C GLU A 329 -2.82 -6.82 33.97
N ASN A 330 -2.29 -7.14 32.78
CA ASN A 330 -0.86 -7.35 32.58
C ASN A 330 -0.40 -7.05 31.14
N SER A 331 0.91 -6.86 30.97
CA SER A 331 1.53 -6.49 29.70
C SER A 331 1.30 -7.52 28.58
N ALA A 332 1.22 -8.81 28.92
CA ALA A 332 1.01 -9.87 27.93
C ALA A 332 -0.42 -9.81 27.36
N SER A 333 -1.43 -9.56 28.21
CA SER A 333 -2.81 -9.35 27.78
C SER A 333 -2.91 -8.15 26.84
N ILE A 334 -2.30 -7.03 27.21
CA ILE A 334 -2.30 -5.81 26.38
C ILE A 334 -1.64 -6.08 25.02
N PHE A 335 -0.47 -6.74 25.01
CA PHE A 335 0.23 -7.07 23.77
C PHE A 335 -0.59 -8.00 22.87
N ASN A 336 -1.25 -9.01 23.44
CA ASN A 336 -2.10 -9.94 22.69
C ASN A 336 -3.33 -9.23 22.12
N THR A 337 -4.03 -8.41 22.93
CA THR A 337 -5.17 -7.62 22.46
C THR A 337 -4.75 -6.67 21.34
N LEU A 338 -3.62 -5.96 21.47
CA LEU A 338 -3.10 -5.09 20.42
C LEU A 338 -2.72 -5.86 19.16
N SER A 339 -2.14 -7.05 19.29
CA SER A 339 -1.72 -7.88 18.15
C SER A 339 -2.89 -8.45 17.37
N ASP A 340 -3.94 -8.91 18.08
CA ASP A 340 -5.14 -9.49 17.47
C ASP A 340 -6.17 -8.42 17.04
N LEU A 341 -6.07 -7.18 17.53
CA LEU A 341 -7.00 -6.07 17.29
C LEU A 341 -7.42 -5.88 15.82
N PRO A 342 -6.52 -5.85 14.82
CA PRO A 342 -6.93 -5.60 13.43
C PRO A 342 -7.89 -6.67 12.89
N SER A 343 -7.74 -7.92 13.35
CA SER A 343 -8.54 -9.05 12.88
C SER A 343 -9.95 -9.11 13.48
N GLN A 344 -10.10 -8.54 14.67
CA GLN A 344 -11.38 -8.48 15.39
C GLN A 344 -12.31 -7.39 14.83
N LEU A 345 -11.74 -6.42 14.09
CA LEU A 345 -12.49 -5.28 13.58
C LEU A 345 -12.93 -5.51 12.14
N ARG A 346 -14.08 -6.17 11.96
CA ARG A 346 -14.62 -6.49 10.63
C ARG A 346 -15.64 -5.47 10.10
N ASP A 347 -16.20 -4.63 10.97
CA ASP A 347 -17.14 -3.58 10.59
C ASP A 347 -16.40 -2.35 10.04
N GLY A 348 -16.18 -2.34 8.72
CA GLY A 348 -15.53 -1.25 8.01
C GLY A 348 -16.15 0.14 8.29
N PRO A 349 -17.47 0.32 8.11
CA PRO A 349 -18.15 1.57 8.45
C PRO A 349 -17.92 2.04 9.89
N ALA A 350 -17.97 1.14 10.88
CA ALA A 350 -17.73 1.52 12.29
C ALA A 350 -16.28 1.97 12.51
N VAL A 351 -15.30 1.23 12.01
CA VAL A 351 -13.87 1.57 12.14
C VAL A 351 -13.56 2.90 11.49
N LEU A 352 -14.01 3.11 10.25
CA LEU A 352 -13.78 4.36 9.54
C LEU A 352 -14.55 5.53 10.14
N GLY A 353 -15.76 5.30 10.65
CA GLY A 353 -16.54 6.30 11.37
C GLY A 353 -15.80 6.80 12.61
N GLU A 354 -15.25 5.88 13.41
CA GLU A 354 -14.49 6.24 14.60
C GLU A 354 -13.15 6.92 14.27
N ALA A 355 -12.46 6.45 13.23
CA ALA A 355 -11.25 7.09 12.72
C ALA A 355 -11.48 8.56 12.31
N MET A 356 -12.56 8.83 11.58
CA MET A 356 -12.92 10.19 11.16
C MET A 356 -13.44 11.04 12.32
N ARG A 357 -14.15 10.45 13.29
CA ARG A 357 -14.62 11.15 14.49
C ARG A 357 -13.46 11.61 15.36
N LEU A 358 -12.47 10.73 15.57
CA LEU A 358 -11.33 10.99 16.44
C LEU A 358 -10.28 11.88 15.76
N ALA A 359 -9.89 11.55 14.54
CA ALA A 359 -8.73 12.14 13.86
C ALA A 359 -9.09 12.80 12.51
N GLY A 360 -10.36 13.16 12.29
CA GLY A 360 -10.81 13.80 11.05
C GLY A 360 -10.27 15.22 10.83
N THR A 361 -9.78 15.88 11.88
CA THR A 361 -9.12 17.20 11.81
C THR A 361 -7.61 17.11 11.57
N LEU A 362 -7.02 15.91 11.63
CA LEU A 362 -5.60 15.71 11.35
C LEU A 362 -5.33 16.07 9.88
N SER A 363 -4.49 17.08 9.66
CA SER A 363 -4.13 17.55 8.33
C SER A 363 -2.84 16.92 7.82
N GLN A 364 -2.70 16.84 6.49
CA GLN A 364 -1.47 16.42 5.84
C GLN A 364 -0.27 17.30 6.26
N GLU A 365 -0.47 18.62 6.37
CA GLU A 365 0.56 19.59 6.79
C GLU A 365 1.09 19.28 8.20
N THR A 366 0.18 19.02 9.16
CA THR A 366 0.57 18.65 10.53
C THR A 366 1.36 17.35 10.54
N LEU A 367 0.91 16.37 9.74
CA LEU A 367 1.56 15.08 9.64
C LEU A 367 2.97 15.19 9.05
N GLU A 368 3.13 15.98 7.99
CA GLU A 368 4.42 16.26 7.36
C GLU A 368 5.37 16.98 8.33
N ALA A 369 4.89 17.97 9.08
CA ALA A 369 5.70 18.64 10.10
C ALA A 369 6.23 17.64 11.16
N HIS A 370 5.38 16.71 11.62
CA HIS A 370 5.82 15.65 12.54
C HIS A 370 6.82 14.70 11.90
N ARG A 371 6.63 14.31 10.63
CA ARG A 371 7.58 13.46 9.90
C ARG A 371 8.95 14.11 9.79
N HIS A 372 9.02 15.38 9.38
CA HIS A 372 10.28 16.12 9.27
C HIS A 372 11.02 16.16 10.62
N LYS A 373 10.30 16.48 11.69
CA LYS A 373 10.85 16.50 13.06
C LYS A 373 11.42 15.14 13.47
N HIS A 374 10.64 14.06 13.32
CA HIS A 374 11.05 12.73 13.78
C HIS A 374 12.14 12.08 12.93
N LEU A 375 12.12 12.34 11.62
CA LEU A 375 13.18 11.92 10.71
C LEU A 375 14.53 12.53 11.13
N ALA A 376 14.56 13.83 11.47
CA ALA A 376 15.76 14.50 11.93
C ALA A 376 16.32 13.87 13.22
N TYR A 377 15.46 13.47 14.17
CA TYR A 377 15.90 12.79 15.37
C TYR A 377 16.52 11.42 15.08
N ILE A 378 15.86 10.60 14.25
CA ILE A 378 16.38 9.26 13.90
C ILE A 378 17.76 9.39 13.25
N LEU A 379 17.93 10.31 12.30
CA LEU A 379 19.21 10.53 11.63
C LEU A 379 20.31 10.98 12.59
N ASN A 380 19.98 11.86 13.54
CA ASN A 380 20.93 12.30 14.55
C ASN A 380 21.35 11.15 15.50
N GLU A 381 20.41 10.32 15.95
CA GLU A 381 20.71 9.14 16.79
C GLU A 381 21.61 8.14 16.06
N GLN A 382 21.32 7.84 14.78
CA GLN A 382 22.16 6.97 13.96
C GLN A 382 23.56 7.55 13.75
N ALA A 383 23.71 8.86 13.60
CA ALA A 383 25.02 9.50 13.49
C ALA A 383 25.83 9.38 14.80
N GLN A 384 25.18 9.54 15.95
CA GLN A 384 25.83 9.42 17.27
C GLN A 384 26.31 7.99 17.56
N LEU A 385 25.50 6.98 17.23
CA LEU A 385 25.85 5.56 17.40
C LEU A 385 27.04 5.15 16.52
N ASN A 386 27.21 5.81 15.37
CA ASN A 386 28.25 5.49 14.41
C ASN A 386 29.59 6.22 14.63
N ASN A 387 29.68 7.13 15.61
CA ASN A 387 30.90 7.88 15.96
C ASN A 387 32.06 7.03 16.56
N GLY A 388 31.89 5.70 16.65
CA GLY A 388 32.97 4.75 16.97
C GLY A 388 33.86 4.34 15.78
N ASN A 389 33.46 4.63 14.53
CA ASN A 389 34.20 4.24 13.32
C ASN A 389 34.42 5.46 12.38
N ASN A 390 35.28 6.39 12.82
CA ASN A 390 35.42 7.73 12.24
C ASN A 390 36.22 7.88 10.93
N THR A 391 36.23 6.86 10.06
CA THR A 391 36.90 6.98 8.74
C THR A 391 35.95 6.72 7.56
N THR A 392 34.80 6.05 7.78
CA THR A 392 33.91 5.61 6.69
C THR A 392 32.65 6.47 6.51
N LEU A 393 32.29 7.27 7.51
CA LEU A 393 31.12 8.16 7.43
C LEU A 393 31.43 9.56 6.92
N ASN A 394 32.64 10.08 7.16
CA ASN A 394 33.04 11.35 6.54
C ASN A 394 33.14 11.26 5.01
N THR A 395 33.30 10.06 4.44
CA THR A 395 33.20 9.84 2.99
C THR A 395 31.76 9.71 2.50
N ASN A 396 30.82 9.24 3.34
CA ASN A 396 29.39 9.15 3.00
C ASN A 396 28.64 10.46 3.21
N LEU A 397 28.90 11.20 4.29
CA LEU A 397 28.39 12.56 4.50
C LEU A 397 28.90 13.50 3.40
N ASN A 398 30.19 13.42 3.04
CA ASN A 398 30.72 14.21 1.92
C ASN A 398 30.20 13.75 0.55
N LYS A 399 29.70 12.51 0.39
CA LYS A 399 28.99 12.07 -0.83
C LYS A 399 27.53 12.54 -0.85
N VAL A 400 26.83 12.53 0.28
CA VAL A 400 25.44 13.00 0.44
C VAL A 400 25.35 14.54 0.39
N VAL A 401 26.36 15.25 0.92
CA VAL A 401 26.46 16.71 0.88
C VAL A 401 27.12 17.22 -0.42
N ARG A 402 28.11 16.52 -1.03
CA ARG A 402 28.55 16.87 -2.41
C ARG A 402 27.47 16.61 -3.46
N ARG A 403 26.51 15.71 -3.22
CA ARG A 403 25.33 15.53 -4.08
C ARG A 403 24.49 16.80 -4.22
N GLN A 404 24.63 17.78 -3.31
CA GLN A 404 23.95 19.08 -3.40
C GLN A 404 24.77 20.19 -4.10
N SER A 405 26.06 20.00 -4.40
CA SER A 405 26.91 21.12 -4.88
C SER A 405 27.67 20.88 -6.19
N LEU A 406 27.92 19.64 -6.62
CA LEU A 406 28.67 19.37 -7.86
C LEU A 406 27.89 18.50 -8.85
N ARG A 407 27.09 19.15 -9.69
CA ARG A 407 26.90 18.74 -11.09
C ARG A 407 26.38 19.89 -11.96
N ARG A 408 27.20 20.94 -12.09
CA ARG A 408 27.32 21.65 -13.37
C ARG A 408 28.56 21.09 -14.09
N LYS A 409 28.35 20.68 -15.34
CA LYS A 409 29.33 20.18 -16.35
C LYS A 409 29.73 18.70 -16.25
N SER A 410 29.16 17.86 -17.11
CA SER A 410 29.78 17.50 -18.40
C SER A 410 29.03 16.32 -19.04
N THR A 411 28.27 16.64 -20.08
CA THR A 411 27.91 15.76 -21.20
C THR A 411 29.19 15.46 -21.98
N LEU A 412 29.71 14.21 -21.99
CA LEU A 412 30.48 13.62 -23.12
C LEU A 412 31.16 12.26 -22.87
N SER A 413 31.06 11.59 -21.70
CA SER A 413 31.76 10.28 -21.54
C SER A 413 30.93 9.01 -21.81
N SER A 414 29.60 9.09 -21.96
CA SER A 414 28.75 7.90 -22.17
C SER A 414 28.59 7.50 -23.65
N LEU A 415 29.34 8.13 -24.56
CA LEU A 415 29.34 7.81 -25.99
C LEU A 415 30.60 7.04 -26.44
N LEU A 416 31.53 6.73 -25.53
CA LEU A 416 32.83 6.15 -25.90
C LEU A 416 33.13 4.74 -25.36
N PHE A 417 32.32 4.22 -24.43
CA PHE A 417 32.45 2.83 -23.99
C PHE A 417 31.05 2.22 -23.88
N GLY A 418 30.80 1.19 -24.69
CA GLY A 418 29.54 0.47 -24.71
C GLY A 418 29.31 -0.24 -23.39
N GLU A 419 28.48 0.34 -22.54
CA GLU A 419 27.84 -0.35 -21.44
C GLU A 419 26.58 -1.05 -21.96
N ASP A 420 26.29 -2.21 -21.37
CA ASP A 420 25.11 -3.02 -21.66
C ASP A 420 23.85 -2.15 -21.51
N GLU A 421 22.97 -2.18 -22.51
CA GLU A 421 21.81 -1.27 -22.62
C GLU A 421 20.92 -1.36 -21.37
N ALA A 422 20.86 -2.54 -20.74
CA ALA A 422 20.15 -2.77 -19.48
C ALA A 422 20.80 -2.09 -18.27
N GLU A 423 22.13 -2.07 -18.16
CA GLU A 423 22.86 -1.37 -17.09
C GLU A 423 22.77 0.15 -17.26
N ALA A 424 22.83 0.63 -18.51
CA ALA A 424 22.62 2.03 -18.84
C ALA A 424 21.20 2.50 -18.49
N LEU A 425 20.17 1.68 -18.79
CA LEU A 425 18.79 1.97 -18.39
C LEU A 425 18.59 1.94 -16.87
N LYS A 426 19.14 0.94 -16.17
CA LYS A 426 19.08 0.86 -14.70
C LYS A 426 19.74 2.09 -14.07
N SER A 427 20.88 2.51 -14.61
CA SER A 427 21.58 3.74 -14.20
C SER A 427 20.80 5.02 -14.53
N LYS A 428 20.00 5.03 -15.60
CA LYS A 428 19.09 6.13 -15.95
C LYS A 428 17.93 6.20 -14.95
N ASN A 429 17.30 5.07 -14.62
CA ASN A 429 16.19 4.99 -13.67
C ASN A 429 16.59 5.50 -12.29
N ILE A 430 17.74 5.04 -11.77
CA ILE A 430 18.32 5.54 -10.51
C ILE A 430 18.41 7.07 -10.50
N LYS A 431 18.99 7.65 -11.56
CA LYS A 431 19.17 9.11 -11.68
C LYS A 431 17.86 9.88 -11.77
N GLN A 432 16.82 9.29 -12.38
CA GLN A 432 15.53 9.94 -12.56
C GLN A 432 14.72 9.96 -11.24
N THR A 433 14.71 8.86 -10.49
CA THR A 433 14.09 8.79 -9.16
C THR A 433 14.75 9.77 -8.19
N GLU A 434 16.08 9.87 -8.21
CA GLU A 434 16.82 10.87 -7.42
C GLU A 434 16.44 12.31 -7.79
N LEU A 435 16.26 12.60 -9.09
CA LEU A 435 15.90 13.93 -9.57
C LEU A 435 14.48 14.35 -9.14
N VAL A 436 13.51 13.45 -9.21
CA VAL A 436 12.11 13.71 -8.83
C VAL A 436 11.99 13.98 -7.33
N ALA A 437 12.68 13.18 -6.49
CA ALA A 437 12.72 13.39 -5.06
C ALA A 437 13.35 14.75 -4.69
N ALA A 438 14.48 15.10 -5.32
CA ALA A 438 15.16 16.37 -5.10
C ALA A 438 14.32 17.58 -5.54
N LEU A 439 13.58 17.46 -6.66
CA LEU A 439 12.71 18.52 -7.16
C LEU A 439 11.53 18.76 -6.21
N ARG A 440 10.90 17.69 -5.69
CA ARG A 440 9.82 17.80 -4.69
C ARG A 440 10.28 18.49 -3.42
N GLU A 441 11.45 18.13 -2.92
CA GLU A 441 12.04 18.75 -1.74
C GLU A 441 12.38 20.23 -1.96
N ALA A 442 12.92 20.59 -3.15
CA ALA A 442 13.19 21.98 -3.50
C ALA A 442 11.92 22.82 -3.60
N ILE A 443 10.84 22.26 -4.17
CA ILE A 443 9.53 22.91 -4.26
C ILE A 443 8.96 23.11 -2.85
N ALA A 444 9.02 22.10 -1.98
CA ALA A 444 8.54 22.18 -0.60
C ALA A 444 9.29 23.25 0.21
N ARG A 445 10.63 23.27 0.15
CA ARG A 445 11.44 24.30 0.83
C ARG A 445 11.17 25.71 0.30
N THR A 446 10.91 25.82 -1.00
CA THR A 446 10.55 27.12 -1.61
C THR A 446 9.18 27.57 -1.11
N ALA A 447 8.21 26.66 -1.05
CA ALA A 447 6.88 26.93 -0.50
C ALA A 447 6.95 27.33 0.98
N GLU A 448 7.73 26.62 1.80
CA GLU A 448 7.98 26.96 3.21
C GLU A 448 8.62 28.34 3.37
N HIS A 449 9.61 28.67 2.54
CA HIS A 449 10.25 29.99 2.58
C HIS A 449 9.25 31.12 2.34
N PHE A 450 8.36 30.97 1.34
CA PHE A 450 7.34 31.96 1.06
C PHE A 450 6.20 31.97 2.10
N HIS A 451 5.89 30.82 2.70
CA HIS A 451 4.91 30.72 3.78
C HIS A 451 5.38 31.43 5.06
N CYS A 452 6.65 31.27 5.43
CA CYS A 452 7.28 31.97 6.57
C CYS A 452 7.42 33.49 6.36
N LEU A 453 7.36 33.96 5.11
CA LEU A 453 7.43 35.37 4.76
C LEU A 453 6.05 36.04 4.61
N ASP A 454 4.95 35.28 4.76
CA ASP A 454 3.60 35.84 4.67
C ASP A 454 3.32 36.74 5.89
N PRO A 455 3.00 38.04 5.69
CA PRO A 455 2.68 38.99 6.76
C PRO A 455 1.48 38.56 7.63
N ARG A 456 0.62 37.66 7.12
CA ARG A 456 -0.54 37.11 7.86
C ARG A 456 -0.15 36.06 8.90
N HIS A 457 1.04 35.48 8.77
CA HIS A 457 1.61 34.48 9.69
C HIS A 457 2.72 35.04 10.58
N SER A 458 3.04 36.33 10.43
CA SER A 458 4.04 37.06 11.23
C SER A 458 3.37 38.13 12.11
N SER A 459 2.53 37.69 13.04
CA SER A 459 2.10 38.52 14.17
C SER A 459 1.72 37.66 15.39
N THR A 460 2.48 37.89 16.47
CA THR A 460 2.41 37.39 17.87
C THR A 460 2.67 35.92 18.14
#